data_AF-A0A3M1P8M5-F1
#
_entry.id   AF-A0A3M1P8M5-F1
#
_cell.length_a   1.000
_cell.length_b   1.000
_cell.length_c   1.000
_cell.angle_alpha   90.00
_cell.angle_beta   90.00
_cell.angle_gamma   90.00
#
_symmetry.space_group_name_H-M   'P 1'
#
loop_
_entity.id
_entity.type
_entity.pdbx_description
1 polymer ?
#
loop_
_entity_poly.entity_id
_entity_poly.type
_entity_poly.pdbx_seq_one_letter_code
_entity_poly.pdbx_strand_id
1 'polypeptide(L)' 'ACLDSGVSVAPGDSFGRDFGHYVRLCFTGEPRERLELGIERLNRIFNA' A
#
# COMPACT_ATOMS: atom_id res chain seq x y z
N ALA A 1 7.99 -7.01 2.85
CA ALA A 1 6.61 -7.28 3.34
C ALA A 1 5.55 -7.04 2.25
N CYS A 2 5.29 -5.79 1.83
CA CYS A 2 4.24 -5.51 0.83
C CYS A 2 4.53 -6.13 -0.55
N LEU A 3 5.76 -5.95 -1.07
CA LEU A 3 6.16 -6.52 -2.36
C LEU A 3 6.11 -8.05 -2.36
N ASP A 4 6.52 -8.71 -1.27
CA ASP A 4 6.46 -10.17 -1.12
C ASP A 4 5.01 -10.69 -1.11
N SER A 5 4.06 -9.85 -0.70
CA SER A 5 2.63 -10.12 -0.76
C SER A 5 1.99 -9.71 -2.09
N GLY A 6 2.81 -9.31 -3.07
CA GLY A 6 2.37 -8.89 -4.40
C GLY A 6 1.65 -7.54 -4.42
N VAL A 7 1.99 -6.62 -3.52
CA VAL A 7 1.46 -5.24 -3.49
C VAL A 7 2.61 -4.25 -3.57
N SER A 8 2.62 -3.43 -4.62
CA SER A 8 3.54 -2.29 -4.74
C SER A 8 2.92 -1.05 -4.08
N VAL A 9 3.70 -0.38 -3.23
CA VAL A 9 3.29 0.84 -2.52
C VAL A 9 4.41 1.87 -2.59
N ALA A 10 4.07 3.15 -2.46
CA ALA A 10 5.07 4.20 -2.27
C ALA A 10 5.27 4.44 -0.76
N PRO A 11 6.47 4.17 -0.20
CA PRO A 11 6.75 4.35 1.23
C PRO A 11 6.71 5.83 1.62
N GLY A 12 6.18 6.12 2.81
CA GLY A 12 6.05 7.48 3.33
C GLY A 12 7.38 8.21 3.51
N ASP A 13 8.48 7.51 3.78
CA ASP A 13 9.83 8.11 3.88
C ASP A 13 10.25 8.86 2.60
N SER A 14 9.66 8.50 1.45
CA SER A 14 9.88 9.23 0.18
C SER A 14 9.16 10.59 0.12
N PHE A 15 8.34 10.94 1.12
CA PHE A 15 7.49 12.15 1.16
C PHE A 15 7.84 13.11 2.30
N GLY A 16 8.91 12.84 3.06
CA GLY A 16 9.40 13.72 4.13
C GLY A 16 9.41 13.05 5.50
N ARG A 17 10.11 13.69 6.45
CA ARG A 17 10.46 13.10 7.76
C ARG A 17 9.27 12.66 8.61
N ASP A 18 8.11 13.30 8.43
CA ASP A 18 6.93 13.07 9.28
C ASP A 18 6.03 11.95 8.74
N PHE A 19 6.38 11.36 7.59
CA PHE A 19 5.54 10.37 6.91
C PHE A 19 6.01 8.91 7.07
N GLY A 20 7.03 8.62 7.88
CA GLY A 20 7.62 7.27 7.94
C GLY A 20 6.69 6.13 8.40
N HIS A 21 5.55 6.46 9.00
CA HIS A 21 4.51 5.50 9.38
C HIS A 21 3.37 5.39 8.36
N TYR A 22 3.49 6.04 7.20
CA TYR A 22 2.46 6.09 6.17
C TYR A 22 2.92 5.39 4.89
N VAL A 23 1.94 5.01 4.07
CA VAL A 23 2.14 4.57 2.69
C VAL A 23 1.15 5.30 1.80
N ARG A 24 1.56 5.66 0.58
CA ARG A 24 0.66 6.26 -0.40
C ARG A 24 0.12 5.19 -1.35
N LEU A 25 -1.20 5.09 -1.42
CA LEU A 25 -1.92 4.23 -2.37
C LEU A 25 -2.38 5.05 -3.57
N CYS A 26 -2.14 4.54 -4.77
CA CYS A 26 -2.65 5.12 -6.01
C CYS A 26 -3.80 4.25 -6.51
N PHE A 27 -4.98 4.84 -6.73
CA PHE A 27 -6.15 4.13 -7.28
C PHE A 27 -6.39 4.43 -8.76
N THR A 28 -5.69 5.41 -9.35
CA THR A 28 -5.94 5.83 -10.74
C THR A 28 -5.37 4.87 -11.78
N GLY A 29 -4.37 4.05 -11.41
CA GLY A 29 -3.68 3.14 -12.33
C GLY A 29 -4.21 1.70 -12.33
N GLU A 30 -5.22 1.38 -11.51
CA GLU A 30 -5.68 0.01 -11.31
C GLU A 30 -7.22 -0.06 -11.31
N PRO A 31 -7.83 -1.12 -11.89
CA PRO A 31 -9.25 -1.41 -11.74
C PRO A 31 -9.67 -1.61 -10.28
N ARG A 32 -10.96 -1.37 -9.99
CA ARG A 32 -11.52 -1.47 -8.63
C ARG A 32 -11.26 -2.82 -7.97
N GLU A 33 -11.45 -3.91 -8.70
CA GLU A 33 -11.31 -5.28 -8.19
C GLU A 33 -9.86 -5.56 -7.77
N ARG A 34 -8.89 -5.00 -8.50
CA ARG A 34 -7.47 -5.11 -8.17
C ARG A 34 -7.10 -4.25 -6.97
N LEU A 35 -7.72 -3.09 -6.82
CA LEU A 35 -7.57 -2.25 -5.63
C LEU A 35 -8.07 -2.95 -4.37
N GLU A 36 -9.26 -3.57 -4.42
CA GLU A 36 -9.85 -4.31 -3.31
C GLU A 36 -8.96 -5.49 -2.86
N LEU A 37 -8.45 -6.28 -3.82
CA LEU A 37 -7.49 -7.34 -3.53
C LEU A 37 -6.19 -6.81 -2.92
N GLY A 38 -5.70 -5.66 -3.40
CA GLY A 38 -4.53 -4.99 -2.84
C GLY A 38 -4.74 -4.61 -1.37
N ILE A 39 -5.89 -4.00 -1.04
CA ILE A 39 -6.26 -3.61 0.33
C ILE A 39 -6.37 -4.85 1.23
N GLU A 40 -7.03 -5.92 0.78
CA GLU A 40 -7.14 -7.17 1.53
C GLU A 40 -5.76 -7.72 1.95
N ARG A 41 -4.78 -7.68 1.03
CA ARG A 41 -3.40 -8.10 1.29
C ARG A 41 -2.71 -7.17 2.29
N LEU A 42 -2.89 -5.86 2.17
CA LEU A 42 -2.32 -4.89 3.11
C LEU A 42 -2.87 -5.09 4.53
N ASN A 43 -4.16 -5.35 4.68
CA ASN A 43 -4.79 -5.62 5.99
C ASN A 43 -4.18 -6.82 6.70
N ARG A 44 -3.83 -7.89 5.95
CA ARG A 44 -3.10 -9.06 6.50
C ARG A 44 -1.69 -8.72 6.98
N ILE A 45 -1.02 -7.75 6.36
CA ILE A 45 0.34 -7.34 6.73
C ILE A 45 0.30 -6.44 7.96
N PHE A 46 -0.63 -5.49 7.99
CA PHE A 46 -0.70 -4.45 9.02
C PHE A 46 -1.61 -4.82 10.21
N ASN A 47 -2.22 -6.01 10.22
CA ASN A 47 -3.21 -6.44 11.21
C ASN A 47 -4.34 -5.41 11.40
N ALA A 48 -4.86 -4.90 10.27
CA ALA A 48 -5.94 -3.92 10.21
C ALA A 48 -7.27 -4.56 9.80
#